data_AF-A0A7V0ZLE5-F1
#
_entry.id   AF-A0A7V0ZLE5-F1
#
_cell.length_a   1.000
_cell.length_b   1.000
_cell.length_c   1.000
_cell.angle_alpha   90.00
_cell.angle_beta   90.00
_cell.angle_gamma   90.00
#
_symmetry.space_group_name_H-M   'P 1'
#
loop_
_entity.id
_entity.type
_entity.pdbx_description
1 polymer ?
#
loop_
_entity_poly.entity_id
_entity_poly.type
_entity_poly.pdbx_seq_one_letter_code
_entity_poly.pdbx_strand_id
1 'polypeptide(L)' 'MNIAEYSVNHRTVSWMVFILLAVGGARAFLDLGRLEDPPFIRKDAMIITAYPGATAEEVEMELTHPLETAIRQLAEV' A
#
# COMPACT_ATOMS: atom_id res chain seq x y z
N MET A 1 -18.07 34.08 11.90
CA MET A 1 -16.59 34.19 11.91
C MET A 1 -16.14 34.33 10.46
N ASN A 2 -15.75 35.54 10.03
CA ASN A 2 -15.35 35.79 8.65
C ASN A 2 -13.82 35.73 8.53
N ILE A 3 -13.30 34.62 8.05
CA ILE A 3 -11.86 34.37 7.93
C ILE A 3 -11.21 35.30 6.90
N ALA A 4 -11.95 35.71 5.87
CA ALA A 4 -11.46 36.64 4.87
C ALA A 4 -11.24 38.04 5.48
N GLU A 5 -12.23 38.54 6.22
CA GLU A 5 -12.13 39.84 6.90
C GLU A 5 -11.04 39.85 7.97
N TYR A 6 -10.93 38.77 8.76
CA TYR A 6 -9.85 38.62 9.74
C TYR A 6 -8.46 38.64 9.08
N SER A 7 -8.31 37.98 7.93
CA SER A 7 -7.03 37.89 7.22
C SER A 7 -6.60 39.21 6.60
N VAL A 8 -7.56 40.06 6.19
CA VAL A 8 -7.26 41.41 5.70
C VAL A 8 -6.86 42.34 6.85
N ASN A 9 -7.57 42.27 7.97
CA ASN A 9 -7.28 43.10 9.15
C ASN A 9 -5.96 42.72 9.85
N HIS A 10 -5.58 41.43 9.83
CA HIS A 10 -4.37 40.92 10.47
C HIS A 10 -3.29 40.55 9.43
N ARG A 11 -2.97 41.50 8.56
CA ARG A 11 -2.04 41.32 7.43
C ARG A 11 -0.74 40.62 7.83
N THR A 12 -0.08 41.05 8.90
CA THR A 12 1.20 40.46 9.36
C THR A 12 1.06 38.98 9.72
N VAL A 13 0.00 38.62 10.45
CA VAL A 13 -0.27 37.24 10.87
C VAL A 13 -0.60 36.37 9.65
N SER A 14 -1.42 36.87 8.73
CA SER A 14 -1.77 36.17 7.50
C SER A 14 -0.56 35.92 6.59
N TRP A 15 0.32 36.93 6.44
CA TRP A 15 1.56 36.76 5.68
C TRP A 15 2.54 35.79 6.33
N MET A 16 2.65 35.82 7.67
CA MET A 16 3.48 34.87 8.41
C MET A 16 3.01 33.42 8.17
N VAL A 17 1.71 33.17 8.31
CA VAL A 17 1.12 31.84 8.06
C VAL A 17 1.32 31.42 6.61
N PHE A 18 1.10 32.33 5.66
CA PHE A 18 1.31 32.05 4.24
C PHE A 18 2.75 31.65 3.93
N ILE A 19 3.74 32.40 4.41
CA ILE A 19 5.17 32.11 4.19
C ILE A 19 5.54 30.78 4.83
N LEU A 20 5.06 30.51 6.05
CA LEU A 20 5.32 29.26 6.74
C LEU A 20 4.79 28.05 5.96
N LEU A 21 3.55 28.14 5.46
CA LEU A 21 2.95 27.10 4.62
C LEU A 21 3.66 26.97 3.26
N ALA A 22 4.06 28.08 2.65
CA ALA A 22 4.77 28.07 1.37
C ALA A 22 6.14 27.40 1.50
N VAL A 23 6.94 27.76 2.51
CA VAL A 23 8.27 27.19 2.75
C VAL A 23 8.15 25.73 3.20
N GLY A 24 7.23 25.43 4.13
CA GLY A 24 6.98 24.06 4.59
C GLY A 24 6.50 23.16 3.47
N GLY A 25 5.57 23.64 2.64
CA GLY A 25 5.06 22.93 1.47
C GLY A 25 6.10 22.71 0.39
N ALA A 26 6.93 23.72 0.09
CA ALA A 26 8.03 23.58 -0.86
C ALA A 26 9.04 22.52 -0.38
N ARG A 27 9.39 22.52 0.90
CA ARG A 27 10.27 21.51 1.48
C ARG A 27 9.65 20.11 1.39
N ALA A 28 8.39 19.96 1.81
CA ALA A 28 7.69 18.69 1.76
C ALA A 28 7.56 18.14 0.33
N PHE A 29 7.37 19.01 -0.65
CA PHE A 29 7.31 18.63 -2.07
C PHE A 29 8.66 18.12 -2.60
N LEU A 30 9.76 18.75 -2.21
CA LEU A 30 11.11 18.32 -2.60
C LEU A 30 11.55 17.03 -1.91
N ASP A 31 11.14 16.83 -0.66
CA ASP A 31 11.42 15.62 0.11
C ASP A 31 10.47 14.44 -0.27
N LEU A 32 9.48 14.67 -1.13
CA LEU A 32 8.52 13.64 -1.53
C LEU A 32 9.19 12.63 -2.46
N GLY A 33 9.54 11.46 -1.90
CA GLY A 33 10.03 10.33 -2.67
C GLY A 33 9.00 9.90 -3.72
N ARG A 34 9.36 10.00 -4.99
CA ARG A 34 8.54 9.49 -6.10
C ARG A 34 8.96 8.06 -6.36
N LEU A 35 8.04 7.12 -6.19
CA LEU A 35 8.19 5.79 -6.74
C LEU A 35 7.90 5.91 -8.25
N GLU A 36 8.90 5.60 -9.09
CA GLU A 36 8.77 5.59 -10.55
C GLU A 36 7.69 4.58 -10.97
N ASP A 37 7.73 3.40 -10.36
CA ASP A 37 6.68 2.39 -10.42
C ASP A 37 6.23 2.02 -9.00
N PRO A 38 4.99 2.34 -8.59
CA PRO A 38 4.48 1.85 -7.31
C PRO A 38 4.39 0.32 -7.36
N PRO A 39 4.81 -0.40 -6.30
CA PRO A 39 4.73 -1.85 -6.30
C PRO A 39 3.25 -2.26 -6.38
N PHE A 40 2.89 -3.01 -7.41
CA PHE A 40 1.63 -3.73 -7.43
C PHE A 40 1.72 -4.83 -6.37
N ILE A 41 1.03 -4.64 -5.24
CA ILE A 41 0.96 -5.64 -4.17
C ILE A 41 0.13 -6.81 -4.69
N ARG A 42 0.79 -7.77 -5.35
CA ARG A 42 0.19 -9.05 -5.69
C ARG A 42 0.21 -9.93 -4.45
N LYS A 43 -0.95 -10.37 -4.00
CA LYS A 43 -1.12 -11.21 -2.81
C LYS A 43 -0.84 -12.68 -3.14
N ASP A 44 0.39 -12.97 -3.57
CA ASP A 44 0.81 -14.34 -3.84
C ASP A 44 1.21 -15.04 -2.54
N ALA A 45 0.85 -16.30 -2.42
CA ALA A 45 1.28 -17.19 -1.34
C ALA A 45 1.77 -18.50 -1.95
N MET A 46 2.87 -19.04 -1.42
CA MET A 46 3.44 -20.31 -1.87
C MET A 46 3.40 -21.33 -0.73
N ILE A 47 2.79 -22.49 -1.00
CA ILE A 47 2.70 -23.60 -0.06
C ILE A 47 3.63 -24.70 -0.57
N ILE A 48 4.68 -24.99 0.20
CA ILE A 48 5.63 -26.06 -0.11
C ILE A 48 5.40 -27.19 0.88
N THR A 49 5.12 -28.38 0.36
CA THR A 49 4.93 -29.60 1.15
C THR A 49 5.83 -30.69 0.58
N ALA A 50 6.61 -31.34 1.47
CA ALA A 50 7.52 -32.41 1.08
C ALA A 50 6.88 -33.77 1.37
N TYR A 51 6.77 -34.62 0.35
CA TYR A 51 6.28 -35.99 0.48
C TYR A 51 7.34 -36.99 -0.03
N PRO A 52 8.38 -37.25 0.78
CA PRO A 52 9.51 -38.06 0.37
C PRO A 52 9.10 -39.53 0.17
N GLY A 53 9.55 -40.15 -0.92
CA GLY A 53 9.29 -41.56 -1.22
C GLY A 53 8.01 -41.83 -2.02
N ALA A 54 7.18 -40.81 -2.26
CA ALA A 54 6.01 -40.89 -3.14
C ALA A 54 6.40 -40.63 -4.61
N THR A 55 5.67 -41.24 -5.52
CA THR A 55 5.73 -40.95 -6.96
C THR A 55 5.08 -39.62 -7.27
N ALA A 56 5.37 -39.03 -8.44
CA ALA A 56 4.78 -37.76 -8.84
C ALA A 56 3.24 -37.80 -8.89
N GLU A 57 2.68 -38.94 -9.30
CA GLU A 57 1.23 -39.16 -9.39
C GLU A 57 0.58 -39.22 -7.99
N GLU A 58 1.22 -39.90 -7.02
CA GLU A 58 0.76 -39.93 -5.64
C GLU A 58 0.80 -38.53 -4.99
N VAL A 59 1.86 -37.76 -5.25
CA VAL A 59 1.96 -36.37 -4.76
C VAL A 59 0.85 -35.49 -5.34
N GLU A 60 0.54 -35.63 -6.63
CA GLU A 60 -0.55 -34.87 -7.25
C GLU A 60 -1.91 -35.22 -6.64
N MET A 61 -2.23 -36.51 -6.60
CA MET A 61 -3.55 -37.01 -6.21
C MET A 61 -3.83 -36.87 -4.72
N GLU A 62 -2.83 -37.11 -3.87
CA GLU A 62 -3.02 -37.14 -2.41
C GLU A 62 -2.70 -35.80 -1.74
N LEU A 63 -1.84 -34.98 -2.34
CA LEU A 63 -1.33 -33.75 -1.72
C LEU A 63 -1.80 -32.50 -2.47
N THR A 64 -1.40 -32.35 -3.74
CA THR A 64 -1.67 -31.14 -4.52
C THR A 64 -3.16 -30.94 -4.76
N HIS A 65 -3.86 -31.96 -5.25
CA HIS A 65 -5.26 -31.87 -5.64
C HIS A 65 -6.20 -31.54 -4.46
N PRO A 66 -6.07 -32.18 -3.27
CA PRO A 66 -6.87 -31.80 -2.10
C PRO A 66 -6.58 -30.39 -1.62
N LEU A 67 -5.30 -29.96 -1.62
CA LEU A 67 -4.92 -28.61 -1.22
C LEU A 67 -5.50 -27.55 -2.17
N GLU A 68 -5.39 -27.75 -3.47
CA GLU A 68 -5.98 -26.84 -4.47
C GLU A 68 -7.51 -26.75 -4.32
N THR A 69 -8.16 -27.88 -4.08
CA THR A 69 -9.62 -27.93 -3.88
C THR A 69 -10.03 -27.14 -2.64
N ALA A 70 -9.32 -27.32 -1.52
CA ALA A 70 -9.60 -26.58 -0.29
C ALA A 70 -9.33 -25.08 -0.43
N ILE A 71 -8.23 -24.71 -1.11
CA ILE A 71 -7.86 -23.31 -1.36
C ILE A 71 -8.91 -22.62 -2.23
N ARG A 72 -9.42 -23.29 -3.26
CA ARG A 72 -10.47 -22.74 -4.15
C ARG A 72 -11.80 -22.48 -3.46
N GLN A 73 -12.06 -23.10 -2.31
CA GLN A 73 -13.29 -22.88 -1.53
C GLN A 73 -13.22 -21.63 -0.64
N LEU A 74 -12.04 -21.02 -0.48
CA LEU A 74 -11.88 -19.80 0.28
C LEU A 74 -12.47 -18.61 -0.49
N ALA A 75 -13.14 -17.70 0.22
CA ALA A 75 -13.93 -16.62 -0.38
C ALA A 75 -13.08 -15.53 -1.09
N GLU A 76 -11.78 -15.45 -0.78
CA GLU A 76 -10.84 -14.46 -1.32
C GLU A 76 -9.57 -15.15 -1.84
N VAL A 77 -9.72 -16.06 -2.81
CA VAL A 77 -8.60 -16.61 -3.60
C VAL A 77 -8.86 -16.41 -5.08
#